data_AF-A0A0C3CQC2-F1
#
_entry.id   AF-A0A0C3CQC2-F1
#
_cell.length_a   1.000
_cell.length_b   1.000
_cell.length_c   1.000
_cell.angle_alpha   90.00
_cell.angle_beta   90.00
_cell.angle_gamma   90.00
#
_symmetry.space_group_name_H-M   'P 1'
#
loop_
_entity.id
_entity.type
_entity.pdbx_description
1 polymer ?
#
loop_
_entity_poly.entity_id
_entity_poly.type
_entity_poly.pdbx_seq_one_letter_code
_entity_poly.pdbx_strand_id
1 'polypeptide(L)' 'ANTTLPRSSTSPGAAKRLVFANSLSVYDTFSATVYDRRSEPATWSRLTPALAQRIKEELNSYKMEEMEVHVCSRMQ' A
#
# COMPACT_ATOMS: atom_id res chain seq x y z
N ALA A 1 -23.58 -27.96 -7.46
CA ALA A 1 -24.07 -27.62 -6.11
C ALA A 1 -23.42 -26.29 -5.73
N ASN A 2 -24.22 -25.23 -5.56
CA ASN A 2 -23.72 -23.87 -5.27
C ASN A 2 -23.43 -23.73 -3.77
N THR A 3 -22.16 -23.59 -3.39
CA THR A 3 -21.76 -23.24 -2.03
C THR A 3 -21.75 -21.72 -1.88
N THR A 4 -22.82 -21.16 -1.33
CA THR A 4 -22.93 -19.75 -0.95
C THR A 4 -22.08 -19.50 0.31
N LEU A 5 -21.01 -18.71 0.18
CA LEU A 5 -20.25 -18.20 1.32
C LEU A 5 -21.05 -17.08 2.03
N PRO A 6 -21.10 -17.05 3.38
CA PRO A 6 -21.78 -15.98 4.09
C PRO A 6 -20.99 -14.67 3.95
N ARG A 7 -21.60 -13.64 3.35
CA ARG A 7 -21.09 -12.27 3.40
C ARG A 7 -21.27 -11.73 4.82
N SER A 8 -20.19 -11.24 5.42
CA SER A 8 -20.19 -10.56 6.71
C SER A 8 -20.94 -9.22 6.59
N SER A 9 -22.19 -9.19 7.06
CA SER A 9 -22.97 -7.96 7.20
C SER A 9 -22.69 -7.30 8.55
N THR A 10 -22.06 -6.13 8.55
CA THR A 10 -21.88 -5.30 9.75
C THR A 10 -23.06 -4.32 9.90
N SER A 11 -24.03 -4.67 10.76
CA SER A 11 -25.12 -3.74 11.13
C SER A 11 -24.60 -2.64 12.06
N PRO A 12 -24.82 -1.35 11.78
CA PRO A 12 -24.37 -0.25 12.62
C PRO A 12 -25.40 -0.03 13.75
N GLY A 13 -25.15 -0.62 14.92
CA GLY A 13 -26.11 -0.53 16.02
C GLY A 13 -25.70 -1.31 17.26
N ALA A 14 -24.55 -0.99 17.83
CA ALA A 14 -24.17 -1.18 19.24
C ALA A 14 -22.68 -0.81 19.38
N ALA A 15 -22.29 -0.18 20.48
CA ALA A 15 -20.89 0.04 20.85
C ALA A 15 -20.22 -1.32 21.14
N LYS A 16 -19.89 -2.05 20.08
CA LYS A 16 -19.24 -3.36 20.15
C LYS A 16 -17.75 -3.12 20.34
N ARG A 17 -17.24 -3.50 21.51
CA ARG A 17 -15.80 -3.69 21.74
C ARG A 17 -15.29 -4.70 20.70
N LEU A 18 -14.26 -4.33 19.96
CA LEU A 18 -13.68 -5.17 18.91
C LEU A 18 -13.13 -6.45 19.55
N VAL A 19 -13.51 -7.60 18.98
CA VAL A 19 -13.03 -8.93 19.39
C VAL A 19 -12.46 -9.62 18.17
N PHE A 20 -11.27 -10.20 18.29
CA PHE A 20 -10.64 -10.98 17.23
C PHE A 20 -11.19 -12.41 17.21
N ALA A 21 -11.27 -13.01 16.03
CA ALA A 21 -11.65 -14.42 15.91
C ALA A 21 -10.52 -15.32 16.45
N ASN A 22 -10.89 -16.34 17.23
CA ASN A 22 -9.95 -17.35 17.75
C ASN A 22 -9.46 -18.33 16.67
N SER A 23 -10.08 -18.33 15.49
CA SER A 23 -9.78 -19.25 14.40
C SER A 23 -9.57 -18.48 13.10
N LEU A 24 -8.51 -18.83 12.36
CA LEU A 24 -8.18 -18.29 11.06
C LEU A 24 -8.49 -19.32 9.97
N SER A 25 -9.32 -18.96 9.00
CA SER A 25 -9.50 -19.74 7.78
C SER A 25 -8.43 -19.35 6.76
N VAL A 26 -7.59 -20.30 6.36
CA VAL A 26 -6.58 -20.12 5.32
C VAL A 26 -7.05 -20.85 4.06
N TYR A 27 -7.12 -20.14 2.94
CA TYR A 27 -7.41 -20.72 1.63
C TYR A 27 -6.14 -20.67 0.80
N ASP A 28 -5.79 -21.79 0.17
CA ASP A 28 -4.63 -21.84 -0.71
C ASP A 28 -4.89 -21.03 -1.99
N THR A 29 -3.92 -20.17 -2.32
CA THR A 29 -3.84 -19.50 -3.61
C THR A 29 -2.74 -20.14 -4.45
N PHE A 30 -2.45 -19.56 -5.62
CA PHE A 30 -1.33 -20.00 -6.46
C PHE A 30 -0.01 -20.04 -5.67
N SER A 31 0.65 -21.21 -5.68
CA SER A 31 1.98 -21.40 -5.10
C SER A 31 3.02 -20.53 -5.83
N ALA A 32 4.10 -20.17 -5.13
CA ALA A 32 5.25 -19.48 -5.71
C ALA A 32 5.92 -20.26 -6.87
N THR A 33 5.65 -21.57 -6.98
CA THR A 33 6.15 -22.42 -8.06
C THR A 33 5.28 -22.37 -9.32
N VAL A 34 4.05 -21.85 -9.23
CA VAL A 34 3.09 -21.80 -10.35
C VAL A 34 3.46 -20.66 -11.31
N TYR A 35 4.05 -19.58 -10.79
CA TYR A 35 4.58 -18.48 -11.58
C TYR A 35 5.64 -17.72 -10.80
N ASP A 36 6.61 -17.14 -11.50
CA ASP A 36 7.63 -16.32 -10.86
C ASP A 36 7.04 -14.98 -10.43
N ARG A 37 7.17 -14.67 -9.14
CA ARG A 37 6.74 -13.40 -8.52
C ARG A 37 7.89 -12.43 -8.31
N ARG A 38 9.11 -12.80 -8.73
CA ARG A 38 10.28 -11.93 -8.62
C ARG A 38 10.14 -10.78 -9.61
N SER A 39 10.32 -9.56 -9.12
CA SER A 39 10.49 -8.40 -9.99
C SER A 39 11.92 -8.36 -10.51
N GLU A 40 12.11 -7.60 -11.59
CA GLU A 40 13.43 -7.09 -11.95
C GLU A 40 14.05 -6.32 -10.76
N PRO A 41 15.39 -6.16 -10.73
CA PRO A 41 16.07 -5.34 -9.73
C PRO A 41 15.41 -3.96 -9.64
N ALA A 42 15.13 -3.53 -8.42
CA ALA A 42 14.38 -2.30 -8.19
C ALA A 42 15.07 -1.09 -8.85
N THR A 43 14.29 -0.20 -9.46
CA THR A 43 14.81 0.94 -10.21
C THR A 43 15.74 1.83 -9.37
N TRP A 44 15.49 1.97 -8.07
CA TRP A 44 16.34 2.73 -7.16
C TRP A 44 17.76 2.18 -7.05
N SER A 45 17.96 0.87 -7.26
CA SER A 45 19.28 0.24 -7.21
C SER A 45 20.18 0.62 -8.39
N ARG A 46 19.62 1.27 -9.43
CA ARG A 46 20.36 1.76 -10.61
C ARG A 46 20.71 3.25 -10.52
N LEU A 47 20.42 3.91 -9.41
CA LEU A 47 20.66 5.34 -9.24
C LEU A 47 22.16 5.66 -9.30
N THR A 48 22.54 6.48 -10.27
CA THR A 48 23.85 7.15 -10.25
C THR A 48 23.75 8.42 -9.40
N PRO A 49 24.86 8.93 -8.83
CA PRO A 49 24.84 10.18 -8.09
C PRO A 49 24.25 11.34 -8.88
N ALA A 50 24.54 11.44 -10.18
CA ALA A 50 23.99 12.46 -11.05
C ALA A 50 22.47 12.32 -11.25
N LEU A 51 21.97 11.10 -11.43
CA LEU A 51 20.53 10.85 -11.57
C LEU A 51 19.78 11.15 -10.26
N ALA A 52 20.37 10.78 -9.12
CA ALA A 52 19.80 11.10 -7.81
C ALA A 52 19.69 12.62 -7.57
N GLN A 53 20.69 13.40 -8.00
CA GLN A 53 20.62 14.87 -7.92
C GLN A 53 19.49 15.43 -8.78
N ARG A 54 19.35 14.97 -10.03
CA ARG A 54 18.24 15.40 -10.90
C ARG A 54 16.87 15.10 -10.31
N ILE A 55 16.67 13.89 -9.78
CA ILE A 55 15.42 13.51 -9.12
C ILE A 55 15.16 14.39 -7.89
N LYS A 56 16.21 14.72 -7.12
CA LYS A 56 16.08 15.61 -5.96
C LYS A 56 15.65 17.02 -6.37
N GLU A 57 16.27 17.57 -7.41
CA GLU A 57 15.91 18.90 -7.94
C GLU A 57 14.47 18.91 -8.42
N GLU A 58 14.07 17.93 -9.23
CA GLU A 58 12.71 17.77 -9.74
C GLU A 58 11.68 17.67 -8.60
N LEU A 59 11.93 16.82 -7.59
CA LEU A 59 11.04 16.67 -6.44
C LEU A 59 10.97 17.92 -5.58
N ASN A 60 12.07 18.67 -5.45
CA ASN A 60 12.07 19.92 -4.69
C ASN A 60 11.23 20.98 -5.39
N SER A 61 11.39 21.15 -6.71
CA SER A 61 10.54 22.05 -7.50
C SER A 61 9.07 21.65 -7.40
N TYR A 62 8.74 20.37 -7.59
CA TYR A 62 7.37 19.89 -7.46
C TYR A 62 6.77 20.20 -6.08
N LYS A 63 7.52 19.88 -5.01
CA LYS A 63 7.05 20.12 -3.63
C LYS A 63 6.81 21.60 -3.30
N MET A 64 7.58 22.49 -3.92
CA MET A 64 7.49 23.92 -3.67
C MET A 64 6.44 24.61 -4.52
N GLU A 65 6.38 24.28 -5.81
CA GLU A 65 5.64 25.05 -6.81
C GLU A 65 4.28 24.44 -7.15
N GLU A 66 4.16 23.12 -7.14
CA GLU A 66 2.97 22.40 -7.61
C GLU A 66 2.22 21.69 -6.48
N MET A 67 2.93 21.20 -5.47
CA MET A 67 2.34 20.36 -4.44
C MET A 67 1.50 21.20 -3.47
N GLU A 68 0.19 20.97 -3.51
CA GLU A 68 -0.74 21.51 -2.53
C GLU A 68 -0.46 20.89 -1.16
N VAL A 69 -0.12 21.75 -0.20
CA VAL A 69 0.05 21.39 1.20
C VAL A 69 -0.78 22.34 2.03
N HIS A 70 -1.54 21.79 2.97
CA HIS A 70 -2.29 22.59 3.92
C HIS A 70 -1.36 23.53 4.68
N VAL A 71 -1.78 24.78 4.91
CA VAL A 71 -0.94 25.84 5.49
C VAL A 71 -0.32 25.45 6.83
N CYS A 72 -1.08 24.78 7.69
CA CYS A 72 -0.59 24.33 9.01
C CYS A 72 0.43 23.17 8.94
N SER A 73 0.60 22.55 7.78
CA SER A 73 1.53 21.45 7.58
C SER A 73 2.83 21.90 6.90
N ARG A 74 2.93 23.16 6.45
CA ARG A 74 4.18 23.75 5.99
C ARG A 74 4.95 24.26 7.20
N MET A 75 6.12 23.68 7.45
CA MET A 75 7.07 24.20 8.42
C MET A 75 7.70 25.47 7.82
N GLN A 76 7.70 26.56 8.58
CA GLN A 76 8.21 27.86 8.15
C GLN A 76 9.71 27.99 8.37
#